data_AF-A0A1Z9C909-F1
#
_entry.id   AF-A0A1Z9C909-F1
#
_cell.length_a   1.000
_cell.length_b   1.000
_cell.length_c   1.000
_cell.angle_alpha   90.00
_cell.angle_beta   90.00
_cell.angle_gamma   90.00
#
_symmetry.space_group_name_H-M   'P 1'
#
loop_
_entity.id
_entity.type
_entity.pdbx_description
1 polymer ?
#
loop_
_entity_poly.entity_id
_entity_poly.type
_entity_poly.pdbx_seq_one_letter_code
_entity_poly.pdbx_strand_id
1 'polypeptide(L)'
;GNWIGDGDMPSLPSSSTLELIGAMDPITTDIHLDGNFTLQPISQGGSPLKIGIAPGEFIWVTLRSNIGFDKGLPGHGILVEQQDLAFGDFESNLVNTDPTKPWVKIVEADGDDALLRGRDYGSSGDTFSTGDRFGHTGNQIWDNRGRLVPWTIIVTSHTDESATIEYDFVGDADSTITFPRDPVILLPDETAHAEVLVDLGCDLVTDLSNQAQVRSQSDNKYIVEILNLSQTSSEEGTITGTIGCLDRPMTHVSLDWRMVNHRLQTEMLEATVAWNEPSTVELHPDAVGDGPRVYTISVDGPAGRISDSITTGTYYPGDPIVLAIDPVGLLEPRMIARGELVIVDSNNIEQRIPIVLNSEGELPFGPLNWLAIPSNAISTVFALLAFSIATGSRKLSDDVRKL
;
A
#
# COMPACT_ATOMS: atom_id res chain seq x y z
N GLY A 1 7.25 17.51 7.03
CA GLY A 1 7.84 18.10 8.24
C GLY A 1 6.71 18.44 9.17
N ASN A 2 6.71 17.90 10.38
CA ASN A 2 5.62 18.06 11.32
C ASN A 2 5.91 19.32 12.15
N TRP A 3 5.29 20.44 11.77
CA TRP A 3 5.44 21.71 12.47
C TRP A 3 4.19 21.95 13.29
N ILE A 4 4.38 22.13 14.59
CA ILE A 4 3.33 22.34 15.58
C ILE A 4 3.19 23.85 15.82
N GLY A 5 1.98 24.31 16.13
CA GLY A 5 1.71 25.72 16.42
C GLY A 5 1.99 26.62 15.21
N ASP A 6 1.35 26.33 14.06
CA ASP A 6 1.42 27.13 12.84
C ASP A 6 2.82 27.33 12.23
N GLY A 7 3.78 26.44 12.53
CA GLY A 7 5.14 26.55 12.01
C GLY A 7 6.21 26.91 13.04
N ASP A 8 5.84 27.14 14.29
CA ASP A 8 6.77 27.67 15.30
C ASP A 8 7.60 26.59 16.01
N MET A 9 7.09 25.36 16.08
CA MET A 9 7.75 24.26 16.80
C MET A 9 7.96 23.05 15.88
N PRO A 10 9.20 22.78 15.44
CA PRO A 10 9.49 21.60 14.64
C PRO A 10 9.52 20.35 15.51
N SER A 11 8.82 19.28 15.12
CA SER A 11 8.96 17.94 15.69
C SER A 11 9.58 16.96 14.70
N LEU A 12 10.14 15.86 15.20
CA LEU A 12 10.59 14.81 14.30
C LEU A 12 9.39 14.13 13.60
N PRO A 13 9.53 13.74 12.31
CA PRO A 13 8.59 12.87 11.63
C PRO A 13 8.40 11.52 12.34
N SER A 14 7.38 10.77 11.92
CA SER A 14 7.14 9.40 12.36
C SER A 14 8.33 8.48 12.05
N SER A 15 8.49 7.40 12.81
CA SER A 15 9.57 6.43 12.63
C SER A 15 9.50 5.77 11.25
N SER A 16 8.29 5.41 10.83
CA SER A 16 7.98 4.96 9.47
C SER A 16 8.49 5.91 8.37
N THR A 17 8.33 7.22 8.56
CA THR A 17 8.81 8.24 7.60
C THR A 17 10.33 8.38 7.64
N LEU A 18 10.93 8.36 8.84
CA LEU A 18 12.38 8.50 9.00
C LEU A 18 13.13 7.30 8.41
N GLU A 19 12.59 6.07 8.51
CA GLU A 19 13.12 4.92 7.78
C GLU A 19 12.97 5.10 6.26
N LEU A 20 11.79 5.53 5.79
CA LEU A 20 11.52 5.70 4.35
C LEU A 20 12.54 6.62 3.66
N ILE A 21 12.97 7.69 4.34
CA ILE A 21 13.97 8.63 3.81
C ILE A 21 15.43 8.24 4.13
N GLY A 22 15.65 7.08 4.75
CA GLY A 22 16.99 6.59 5.14
C GLY A 22 17.67 7.41 6.23
N ALA A 23 16.90 8.09 7.08
CA ALA A 23 17.42 8.93 8.15
C ALA A 23 17.64 8.18 9.47
N MET A 24 17.22 6.92 9.56
CA MET A 24 17.41 6.08 10.75
C MET A 24 17.38 4.59 10.43
N ASP A 25 18.00 3.80 11.30
CA ASP A 25 17.94 2.34 11.27
C ASP A 25 17.16 1.83 12.50
N PRO A 26 16.12 1.00 12.31
CA PRO A 26 15.36 0.44 13.43
C PRO A 26 16.08 -0.73 14.11
N ILE A 27 15.70 -0.99 15.35
CA ILE A 27 16.00 -2.25 16.03
C ILE A 27 15.06 -3.32 15.47
N THR A 28 15.61 -4.44 15.00
CA THR A 28 14.86 -5.62 14.55
C THR A 28 15.14 -6.79 15.48
N THR A 29 14.11 -7.57 15.82
CA THR A 29 14.22 -8.74 16.70
C THR A 29 13.60 -9.98 16.08
N ASP A 30 13.95 -11.15 16.60
CA ASP A 30 13.12 -12.34 16.45
C ASP A 30 11.78 -12.10 17.14
N ILE A 31 10.69 -12.27 16.39
CA ILE A 31 9.32 -12.01 16.86
C ILE A 31 8.73 -13.19 17.64
N HIS A 32 9.42 -14.34 17.66
CA HIS A 32 8.95 -15.56 18.33
C HIS A 32 9.59 -15.80 19.70
N LEU A 33 10.42 -14.87 20.18
CA LEU A 33 11.14 -15.00 21.43
C LEU A 33 10.88 -13.80 22.34
N ASP A 34 10.78 -14.08 23.63
CA ASP A 34 10.69 -13.04 24.65
C ASP A 34 11.93 -12.16 24.64
N GLY A 35 11.74 -10.87 24.93
CA GLY A 35 12.81 -9.89 24.85
C GLY A 35 12.56 -8.69 25.75
N ASN A 36 13.65 -8.05 26.16
CA ASN A 36 13.58 -6.73 26.80
C ASN A 36 14.34 -5.74 25.94
N PHE A 37 13.69 -4.63 25.61
CA PHE A 37 14.26 -3.59 24.76
C PHE A 37 14.34 -2.30 25.55
N THR A 38 15.49 -1.62 25.45
CA THR A 38 15.64 -0.27 25.98
C THR A 38 15.68 0.71 24.82
N LEU A 39 14.71 1.60 24.78
CA LEU A 39 14.55 2.63 23.78
C LEU A 39 15.11 3.95 24.31
N GLN A 40 15.76 4.68 23.42
CA GLN A 40 16.21 6.05 23.67
C GLN A 40 15.32 7.02 22.89
N PRO A 41 15.20 8.29 23.34
CA PRO A 41 14.37 9.27 22.65
C PRO A 41 14.84 9.47 21.21
N ILE A 42 13.91 9.43 20.27
CA ILE A 42 14.24 9.58 18.84
C ILE A 42 14.87 10.95 18.54
N SER A 43 14.48 11.98 19.29
CA SER A 43 15.06 13.33 19.21
C SER A 43 16.52 13.43 19.68
N GLN A 44 17.06 12.38 20.29
CA GLN A 44 18.46 12.24 20.68
C GLN A 44 19.20 11.16 19.86
N GLY A 45 18.62 10.72 18.74
CA GLY A 45 19.20 9.69 17.87
C GLY A 45 18.92 8.27 18.32
N GLY A 46 17.94 8.06 19.19
CA GLY A 46 17.47 6.71 19.55
C GLY A 46 16.79 6.00 18.39
N SER A 47 17.00 4.69 18.29
CA SER A 47 16.33 3.83 17.31
C SER A 47 15.02 3.27 17.87
N PRO A 48 13.91 3.31 17.11
CA PRO A 48 12.67 2.62 17.45
C PRO A 48 12.79 1.11 17.20
N LEU A 49 11.88 0.35 17.81
CA LEU A 49 11.70 -1.07 17.53
C LEU A 49 10.72 -1.24 16.36
N LYS A 50 11.09 -2.07 15.38
CA LYS A 50 10.25 -2.43 14.23
C LYS A 50 9.87 -3.91 14.29
N ILE A 51 8.58 -4.20 14.27
CA ILE A 51 8.02 -5.55 14.42
C ILE A 51 7.16 -5.87 13.20
N GLY A 52 7.49 -6.91 12.45
CA GLY A 52 6.64 -7.38 11.34
C GLY A 52 5.45 -8.17 11.87
N ILE A 53 4.23 -7.80 11.46
CA ILE A 53 3.00 -8.48 11.90
C ILE A 53 2.29 -9.24 10.77
N ALA A 54 2.43 -8.75 9.54
CA ALA A 54 1.98 -9.42 8.32
C ALA A 54 2.86 -9.02 7.13
N PRO A 55 2.75 -9.68 5.96
CA PRO A 55 3.47 -9.26 4.77
C PRO A 55 3.20 -7.80 4.41
N GLY A 56 4.25 -6.96 4.47
CA GLY A 56 4.14 -5.52 4.21
C GLY A 56 3.51 -4.72 5.35
N GLU A 57 3.35 -5.28 6.55
CA GLU A 57 2.73 -4.60 7.68
C GLU A 57 3.61 -4.66 8.94
N PHE A 58 3.76 -3.51 9.61
CA PHE A 58 4.72 -3.31 10.68
C PHE A 58 4.12 -2.52 11.85
N ILE A 59 4.57 -2.85 13.06
CA ILE A 59 4.43 -2.03 14.25
C ILE A 59 5.75 -1.35 14.56
N TRP A 60 5.67 -0.05 14.83
CA TRP A 60 6.77 0.80 15.25
C TRP A 60 6.56 1.21 16.70
N VAL A 61 7.57 0.97 17.55
CA VAL A 61 7.54 1.38 18.96
C VAL A 61 8.67 2.36 19.19
N THR A 62 8.30 3.60 19.54
CA THR A 62 9.23 4.74 19.58
C THR A 62 9.11 5.49 20.89
N LEU A 63 10.23 5.86 21.52
CA LEU A 63 10.21 6.80 22.63
C LEU A 63 10.22 8.24 22.12
N ARG A 64 9.17 9.00 22.43
CA ARG A 64 9.05 10.44 22.19
C ARG A 64 9.12 11.17 23.53
N SER A 65 10.14 11.99 23.74
CA SER A 65 10.38 12.64 25.05
C SER A 65 10.35 14.16 24.94
N ASN A 66 10.23 14.85 26.08
CA ASN A 66 10.19 16.31 26.14
C ASN A 66 11.58 16.94 25.96
N ILE A 67 12.29 16.53 24.91
CA ILE A 67 13.69 16.88 24.62
C ILE A 67 13.83 17.16 23.11
N GLY A 68 14.70 18.13 22.76
CA GLY A 68 15.02 18.45 21.38
C GLY A 68 13.82 18.96 20.58
N PHE A 69 13.67 18.44 19.35
CA PHE A 69 12.56 18.76 18.45
C PHE A 69 11.20 18.30 19.01
N ASP A 70 11.15 17.28 19.85
CA ASP A 70 9.88 16.72 20.33
C ASP A 70 9.28 17.44 21.55
N LYS A 71 9.91 18.53 22.02
CA LYS A 71 9.40 19.36 23.12
C LYS A 71 8.02 19.96 22.86
N GLY A 72 7.67 20.20 21.60
CA GLY A 72 6.39 20.78 21.20
C GLY A 72 5.25 19.78 21.11
N LEU A 73 5.51 18.47 21.26
CA LEU A 73 4.48 17.45 21.15
C LEU A 73 3.45 17.58 22.29
N PRO A 74 2.17 17.25 22.03
CA PRO A 74 1.11 17.27 23.04
C PRO A 74 1.25 16.17 24.10
N GLY A 75 2.03 15.12 23.82
CA GLY A 75 2.29 13.98 24.69
C GLY A 75 3.70 13.45 24.56
N HIS A 76 4.18 12.79 25.62
CA HIS A 76 5.52 12.20 25.73
C HIS A 76 5.43 10.82 26.37
N GLY A 77 6.07 9.84 25.73
CA GLY A 77 6.01 8.44 26.10
C GLY A 77 6.32 7.52 24.94
N ILE A 78 5.86 6.27 25.06
CA ILE A 78 5.95 5.30 23.98
C ILE A 78 4.85 5.59 22.97
N LEU A 79 5.24 5.99 21.77
CA LEU A 79 4.36 6.15 20.62
C LEU A 79 4.37 4.86 19.80
N VAL A 80 3.19 4.37 19.45
CA VAL A 80 3.01 3.16 18.64
C VAL A 80 2.41 3.54 17.30
N GLU A 81 3.08 3.16 16.21
CA GLU A 81 2.58 3.35 14.84
C GLU A 81 2.28 1.97 14.23
N GLN A 82 1.15 1.83 13.56
CA GLN A 82 0.82 0.68 12.72
C GLN A 82 0.88 1.10 11.26
N GLN A 83 1.73 0.42 10.47
CA GLN A 83 2.02 0.74 9.09
C GLN A 83 1.64 -0.41 8.18
N ASP A 84 0.95 -0.13 7.07
CA ASP A 84 0.62 -1.09 6.01
C ASP A 84 1.06 -0.54 4.65
N LEU A 85 2.10 -1.16 4.08
CA LEU A 85 2.68 -0.76 2.79
C LEU A 85 1.77 -1.06 1.59
N ALA A 86 0.67 -1.80 1.78
CA ALA A 86 -0.30 -2.04 0.71
C ALA A 86 -1.26 -0.86 0.49
N PHE A 87 -1.26 0.13 1.40
CA PHE A 87 -2.07 1.34 1.28
C PHE A 87 -1.21 2.56 1.00
N GLY A 88 -1.84 3.57 0.41
CA GLY A 88 -1.20 4.83 0.03
C GLY A 88 -0.42 4.76 -1.28
N ASP A 89 -0.18 5.93 -1.87
CA ASP A 89 0.70 6.10 -3.02
C ASP A 89 1.97 6.86 -2.62
N PHE A 90 3.09 6.15 -2.58
CA PHE A 90 4.40 6.71 -2.28
C PHE A 90 4.90 7.66 -3.37
N GLU A 91 4.67 7.33 -4.63
CA GLU A 91 5.21 8.07 -5.78
C GLU A 91 4.58 9.47 -5.86
N SER A 92 3.32 9.59 -5.42
CA SER A 92 2.59 10.86 -5.36
C SER A 92 2.61 11.50 -3.98
N ASN A 93 3.28 10.90 -2.98
CA ASN A 93 3.26 11.36 -1.57
C ASN A 93 1.84 11.49 -0.99
N LEU A 94 0.96 10.56 -1.38
CA LEU A 94 -0.44 10.44 -0.96
C LEU A 94 -0.62 9.18 -0.11
N VAL A 95 0.18 9.07 0.96
CA VAL A 95 0.26 7.83 1.75
C VAL A 95 -0.90 7.66 2.75
N ASN A 96 -1.49 8.75 3.27
CA ASN A 96 -2.56 8.71 4.28
C ASN A 96 -3.82 9.49 3.84
N THR A 97 -4.23 9.40 2.58
CA THR A 97 -5.41 10.14 2.08
C THR A 97 -6.74 9.53 2.51
N ASP A 98 -6.82 8.21 2.63
CA ASP A 98 -7.98 7.49 3.15
C ASP A 98 -7.76 7.17 4.64
N PRO A 99 -8.48 7.80 5.58
CA PRO A 99 -8.34 7.50 7.00
C PRO A 99 -8.74 6.06 7.34
N THR A 100 -9.61 5.43 6.56
CA THR A 100 -10.03 4.03 6.80
C THR A 100 -8.99 3.01 6.34
N LYS A 101 -8.06 3.42 5.48
CA LYS A 101 -6.94 2.60 4.96
C LYS A 101 -5.63 3.39 5.00
N PRO A 102 -5.16 3.75 6.20
CA PRO A 102 -3.98 4.57 6.33
C PRO A 102 -2.73 3.75 6.03
N TRP A 103 -1.78 4.30 5.28
CA TRP A 103 -0.44 3.73 5.17
C TRP A 103 0.25 3.65 6.52
N VAL A 104 0.03 4.66 7.38
CA VAL A 104 0.43 4.61 8.79
C VAL A 104 -0.62 5.26 9.68
N LYS A 105 -0.94 4.64 10.82
CA LYS A 105 -1.77 5.25 11.87
C LYS A 105 -1.08 5.16 13.23
N ILE A 106 -1.47 6.05 14.13
CA ILE A 106 -1.09 5.95 15.54
C ILE A 106 -2.07 5.00 16.22
N VAL A 107 -1.55 4.09 17.05
CA VAL A 107 -2.35 3.32 18.00
C VAL A 107 -2.40 4.15 19.27
N GLU A 108 -3.53 4.82 19.53
CA GLU A 108 -3.69 5.72 20.68
C GLU A 108 -3.87 4.92 21.97
N ALA A 109 -3.07 5.25 23.00
CA ALA A 109 -3.07 4.49 24.25
C ALA A 109 -4.38 4.59 25.05
N ASP A 110 -5.14 5.66 24.89
CA ASP A 110 -6.47 5.85 25.48
C ASP A 110 -7.62 5.24 24.65
N GLY A 111 -7.34 4.81 23.41
CA GLY A 111 -8.24 4.03 22.56
C GLY A 111 -9.49 4.78 22.08
N ASP A 112 -9.46 6.11 22.03
CA ASP A 112 -10.62 6.91 21.65
C ASP A 112 -10.72 7.22 20.14
N ASP A 113 -9.72 6.80 19.36
CA ASP A 113 -9.56 7.00 17.92
C ASP A 113 -9.67 8.49 17.52
N ALA A 114 -9.26 9.43 18.39
CA ALA A 114 -9.43 10.86 18.16
C ALA A 114 -8.72 11.33 16.89
N LEU A 115 -7.48 10.89 16.64
CA LEU A 115 -6.73 11.19 15.42
C LEU A 115 -7.44 10.66 14.17
N LEU A 116 -7.90 9.41 14.21
CA LEU A 116 -8.60 8.78 13.08
C LEU A 116 -9.92 9.49 12.75
N ARG A 117 -10.63 9.97 13.79
CA ARG A 117 -11.91 10.67 13.67
C ARG A 117 -11.75 12.18 13.42
N GLY A 118 -10.51 12.69 13.39
CA GLY A 118 -10.21 14.11 13.25
C GLY A 118 -10.79 14.96 14.38
N ARG A 119 -10.89 14.43 15.60
CA ARG A 119 -11.37 15.15 16.78
C ARG A 119 -10.32 16.09 17.35
N ASP A 120 -9.05 15.70 17.24
CA ASP A 120 -7.90 16.52 17.56
C ASP A 120 -6.72 16.21 16.63
N TYR A 121 -5.54 16.74 16.97
CA TYR A 121 -4.28 16.56 16.26
C TYR A 121 -3.24 15.85 17.14
N GLY A 122 -3.72 15.06 18.10
CA GLY A 122 -2.94 14.33 19.08
C GLY A 122 -3.03 14.94 20.47
N SER A 123 -2.91 14.08 21.47
CA SER A 123 -3.09 14.40 22.89
C SER A 123 -2.00 13.77 23.76
N SER A 124 -1.98 14.11 25.06
CA SER A 124 -1.13 13.42 26.02
C SER A 124 -1.58 11.99 26.33
N GLY A 125 -2.83 11.64 25.98
CA GLY A 125 -3.42 10.31 26.17
C GLY A 125 -2.97 9.30 25.13
N ASP A 126 -2.43 9.74 23.99
CA ASP A 126 -2.10 8.87 22.86
C ASP A 126 -0.86 8.00 23.14
N THR A 127 0.03 8.43 24.03
CA THR A 127 1.30 7.75 24.32
C THR A 127 1.19 6.77 25.49
N PHE A 128 1.75 5.59 25.31
CA PHE A 128 1.85 4.56 26.35
C PHE A 128 2.90 4.92 27.39
N SER A 129 2.57 4.68 28.66
CA SER A 129 3.36 4.95 29.86
C SER A 129 3.62 3.68 30.68
N THR A 130 4.41 3.79 31.75
CA THR A 130 4.76 2.64 32.60
C THR A 130 3.52 1.92 33.13
N GLY A 131 3.45 0.61 32.90
CA GLY A 131 2.34 -0.25 33.26
C GLY A 131 1.37 -0.55 32.11
N ASP A 132 1.40 0.25 31.04
CA ASP A 132 0.51 0.04 29.91
C ASP A 132 0.94 -1.16 29.05
N ARG A 133 -0.05 -1.74 28.36
CA ARG A 133 0.10 -2.96 27.56
C ARG A 133 -0.58 -2.81 26.21
N PHE A 134 0.04 -3.35 25.16
CA PHE A 134 -0.53 -3.41 23.82
C PHE A 134 -0.08 -4.66 23.06
N GLY A 135 -0.81 -5.02 22.01
CA GLY A 135 -0.57 -6.22 21.20
C GLY A 135 -1.69 -7.24 21.36
N HIS A 136 -1.41 -8.39 21.97
CA HIS A 136 -2.40 -9.45 22.23
C HIS A 136 -3.37 -9.08 23.36
N THR A 137 -2.86 -8.38 24.37
CA THR A 137 -3.63 -7.89 25.53
C THR A 137 -3.43 -6.39 25.73
N GLY A 138 -4.31 -5.75 26.52
CA GLY A 138 -4.34 -4.30 26.64
C GLY A 138 -4.97 -3.68 25.39
N ASN A 139 -4.31 -2.70 24.78
CA ASN A 139 -4.71 -2.18 23.48
C ASN A 139 -4.40 -3.21 22.39
N GLN A 140 -5.45 -3.87 21.89
CA GLN A 140 -5.31 -4.97 20.95
C GLN A 140 -4.90 -4.49 19.56
N ILE A 141 -3.92 -5.17 18.97
CA ILE A 141 -3.42 -4.88 17.63
C ILE A 141 -3.78 -6.04 16.71
N TRP A 142 -4.54 -5.72 15.67
CA TRP A 142 -4.97 -6.65 14.64
C TRP A 142 -4.26 -6.32 13.34
N ASP A 143 -3.78 -7.35 12.64
CA ASP A 143 -3.16 -7.18 11.33
C ASP A 143 -4.20 -7.02 10.21
N ASN A 144 -3.75 -6.67 9.02
CA ASN A 144 -4.56 -6.49 7.82
C ASN A 144 -5.17 -7.78 7.24
N ARG A 145 -5.06 -8.89 7.96
CA ARG A 145 -5.67 -10.20 7.68
C ARG A 145 -6.57 -10.64 8.83
N GLY A 146 -6.92 -9.73 9.73
CA GLY A 146 -7.83 -9.96 10.84
C GLY A 146 -7.25 -10.83 11.94
N ARG A 147 -5.93 -11.02 12.03
CA ARG A 147 -5.30 -11.81 13.10
C ARG A 147 -4.86 -10.90 14.24
N LEU A 148 -5.17 -11.31 15.47
CA LEU A 148 -4.61 -10.67 16.66
C LEU A 148 -3.12 -11.02 16.76
N VAL A 149 -2.26 -10.02 16.98
CA VAL A 149 -0.82 -10.26 17.06
C VAL A 149 -0.48 -11.26 18.19
N PRO A 150 0.54 -12.13 18.00
CA PRO A 150 0.86 -13.22 18.93
C PRO A 150 1.82 -12.79 20.06
N TRP A 151 1.81 -11.52 20.45
CA TRP A 151 2.73 -10.97 21.45
C TRP A 151 2.07 -9.87 22.26
N THR A 152 2.51 -9.67 23.50
CA THR A 152 2.16 -8.48 24.29
C THR A 152 3.42 -7.69 24.59
N ILE A 153 3.37 -6.37 24.41
CA ILE A 153 4.39 -5.46 24.91
C ILE A 153 3.89 -4.80 26.18
N ILE A 154 4.77 -4.73 27.19
CA ILE A 154 4.54 -4.07 28.47
C ILE A 154 5.58 -2.97 28.64
N VAL A 155 5.15 -1.74 28.90
CA VAL A 155 6.08 -0.66 29.23
C VAL A 155 6.49 -0.80 30.70
N THR A 156 7.71 -1.25 30.96
CA THR A 156 8.18 -1.55 32.33
C THR A 156 8.80 -0.35 33.02
N SER A 157 9.36 0.59 32.25
CA SER A 157 9.82 1.88 32.76
C SER A 157 9.82 2.96 31.68
N HIS A 158 9.59 4.21 32.08
CA HIS A 158 9.60 5.37 31.19
C HIS A 158 10.19 6.58 31.93
N THR A 159 11.20 7.18 31.31
CA THR A 159 11.83 8.47 31.67
C THR A 159 12.05 9.28 30.39
N ASP A 160 12.38 10.57 30.53
CA ASP A 160 12.68 11.42 29.39
C ASP A 160 13.93 10.95 28.61
N GLU A 161 14.86 10.21 29.23
CA GLU A 161 16.10 9.76 28.59
C GLU A 161 16.06 8.30 28.11
N SER A 162 15.13 7.50 28.63
CA SER A 162 15.04 6.07 28.30
C SER A 162 13.70 5.46 28.67
N ALA A 163 13.30 4.44 27.94
CA ALA A 163 12.16 3.59 28.29
C ALA A 163 12.55 2.12 28.09
N THR A 164 12.08 1.26 28.98
CA THR A 164 12.24 -0.19 28.83
C THR A 164 10.89 -0.81 28.56
N ILE A 165 10.85 -1.68 27.56
CA ILE A 165 9.68 -2.48 27.22
C ILE A 165 10.04 -3.96 27.31
N GLU A 166 9.08 -4.75 27.78
CA GLU A 166 9.12 -6.20 27.78
C GLU A 166 8.24 -6.70 26.64
N TYR A 167 8.79 -7.59 25.82
CA TYR A 167 8.11 -8.28 24.73
C TYR A 167 7.89 -9.73 25.15
N ASP A 168 6.62 -10.13 25.22
CA ASP A 168 6.16 -11.44 25.67
C ASP A 168 5.47 -12.15 24.50
N PHE A 169 6.08 -13.21 23.97
CA PHE A 169 5.53 -13.98 22.86
C PHE A 169 4.57 -15.05 23.41
N VAL A 170 3.32 -14.99 22.95
CA VAL A 170 2.23 -15.85 23.42
C VAL A 170 1.64 -16.72 22.29
N GLY A 171 2.30 -16.77 21.13
CA GLY A 171 1.86 -17.54 19.96
C GLY A 171 2.47 -18.93 19.86
N ASP A 172 2.19 -19.59 18.75
CA ASP A 172 2.84 -20.85 18.35
C ASP A 172 3.87 -20.56 17.25
N ALA A 173 5.16 -20.63 17.60
CA ALA A 173 6.29 -20.36 16.71
C ALA A 173 6.44 -21.41 15.59
N ASP A 174 5.88 -22.61 15.79
CA ASP A 174 5.93 -23.71 14.82
C ASP A 174 4.72 -23.71 13.88
N SER A 175 3.86 -22.69 13.97
CA SER A 175 2.69 -22.50 13.11
C SER A 175 2.75 -21.19 12.33
N THR A 176 2.26 -21.19 11.10
CA THR A 176 2.06 -19.99 10.29
C THR A 176 0.69 -20.06 9.64
N ILE A 177 -0.19 -19.14 10.03
CA ILE A 177 -1.58 -19.11 9.59
C ILE A 177 -1.80 -17.85 8.76
N THR A 178 -2.16 -18.00 7.49
CA THR A 178 -2.38 -16.89 6.56
C THR A 178 -3.84 -16.82 6.17
N PHE A 179 -4.51 -15.74 6.58
CA PHE A 179 -5.86 -15.40 6.12
C PHE A 179 -5.82 -14.50 4.88
N PRO A 180 -6.89 -14.40 4.09
CA PRO A 180 -7.06 -13.33 3.11
C PRO A 180 -7.00 -11.96 3.80
N ARG A 181 -6.76 -10.91 3.01
CA ARG A 181 -6.78 -9.54 3.53
C ARG A 181 -8.18 -9.15 3.98
N ASP A 182 -8.23 -8.32 5.02
CA ASP A 182 -9.44 -7.71 5.55
C ASP A 182 -9.81 -6.44 4.76
N PRO A 183 -11.08 -6.24 4.38
CA PRO A 183 -12.15 -7.24 4.35
C PRO A 183 -12.00 -8.21 3.17
N VAL A 184 -12.52 -9.44 3.32
CA VAL A 184 -12.58 -10.44 2.24
C VAL A 184 -13.68 -10.09 1.26
N ILE A 185 -13.30 -9.78 0.03
CA ILE A 185 -14.24 -9.44 -1.04
C ILE A 185 -14.49 -10.65 -1.93
N LEU A 186 -15.74 -11.09 -2.02
CA LEU A 186 -16.13 -12.33 -2.71
C LEU A 186 -17.22 -12.08 -3.76
N LEU A 187 -17.18 -12.83 -4.85
CA LEU A 187 -18.29 -12.91 -5.82
C LEU A 187 -19.33 -13.94 -5.37
N PRO A 188 -20.54 -13.96 -5.96
CA PRO A 188 -21.49 -15.05 -5.74
C PRO A 188 -20.83 -16.41 -5.97
N ASP A 189 -21.13 -17.37 -5.08
CA ASP A 189 -20.60 -18.74 -5.09
C ASP A 189 -19.07 -18.89 -4.87
N GLU A 190 -18.34 -17.81 -4.53
CA GLU A 190 -16.94 -17.94 -4.10
C GLU A 190 -16.82 -18.46 -2.66
N THR A 191 -15.71 -19.14 -2.41
CA THR A 191 -15.27 -19.60 -1.09
C THR A 191 -14.01 -18.87 -0.68
N ALA A 192 -13.89 -18.53 0.60
CA ALA A 192 -12.67 -17.99 1.16
C ALA A 192 -11.89 -19.09 1.90
N HIS A 193 -10.56 -19.03 1.78
CA HIS A 193 -9.67 -20.01 2.39
C HIS A 193 -8.56 -19.33 3.19
N ALA A 194 -8.19 -19.94 4.31
CA ALA A 194 -6.95 -19.68 5.02
C ALA A 194 -5.94 -20.81 4.75
N GLU A 195 -4.66 -20.47 4.67
CA GLU A 195 -3.57 -21.43 4.57
C GLU A 195 -2.88 -21.57 5.92
N VAL A 196 -2.66 -22.81 6.36
CA VAL A 196 -2.01 -23.12 7.64
C VAL A 196 -0.82 -24.02 7.38
N LEU A 197 0.37 -23.57 7.79
CA LEU A 197 1.62 -24.33 7.77
C LEU A 197 2.01 -24.66 9.21
N VAL A 198 2.36 -25.92 9.47
CA VAL A 198 2.67 -26.40 10.83
C VAL A 198 3.78 -27.44 10.79
N ASP A 199 4.38 -27.73 11.95
CA ASP A 199 5.32 -28.83 12.15
C ASP A 199 4.64 -30.21 12.22
N LEU A 200 5.46 -31.27 12.21
CA LEU A 200 4.99 -32.65 12.33
C LEU A 200 4.43 -32.90 13.74
N GLY A 201 3.16 -33.29 13.82
CA GLY A 201 2.48 -33.59 15.10
C GLY A 201 1.50 -32.51 15.56
N CYS A 202 1.24 -31.49 14.74
CA CYS A 202 0.12 -30.58 14.96
C CYS A 202 -1.21 -31.20 14.50
N ASP A 203 -2.12 -31.39 15.46
CA ASP A 203 -3.54 -31.66 15.19
C ASP A 203 -4.29 -30.33 15.07
N LEU A 204 -4.57 -29.89 13.85
CA LEU A 204 -5.21 -28.59 13.58
C LEU A 204 -6.67 -28.57 14.09
N VAL A 205 -7.01 -27.55 14.88
CA VAL A 205 -8.36 -27.30 15.40
C VAL A 205 -8.81 -25.89 15.02
N THR A 206 -10.10 -25.74 14.76
CA THR A 206 -10.74 -24.48 14.44
C THR A 206 -12.00 -24.30 15.27
N ASP A 207 -12.17 -23.13 15.87
CA ASP A 207 -13.42 -22.67 16.48
C ASP A 207 -13.77 -21.32 15.85
N LEU A 208 -14.17 -21.36 14.58
CA LEU A 208 -14.56 -20.19 13.79
C LEU A 208 -16.09 -20.13 13.66
N SER A 209 -16.65 -18.92 13.69
CA SER A 209 -18.10 -18.65 13.67
C SER A 209 -18.85 -19.32 12.51
N ASN A 210 -18.17 -19.54 11.38
CA ASN A 210 -18.76 -20.07 10.16
C ASN A 210 -18.56 -21.59 9.97
N GLN A 211 -18.20 -22.34 11.02
CA GLN A 211 -17.96 -23.78 10.97
C GLN A 211 -16.99 -24.19 9.85
N ALA A 212 -15.75 -23.74 9.98
CA ALA A 212 -14.73 -23.92 8.96
C ALA A 212 -14.50 -25.41 8.60
N GLN A 213 -14.24 -25.68 7.32
CA GLN A 213 -13.90 -27.02 6.84
C GLN A 213 -12.40 -27.14 6.61
N VAL A 214 -11.76 -28.03 7.37
CA VAL A 214 -10.32 -28.28 7.25
C VAL A 214 -10.06 -29.35 6.18
N ARG A 215 -9.20 -29.04 5.20
CA ARG A 215 -8.70 -29.98 4.20
C ARG A 215 -7.17 -30.03 4.27
N SER A 216 -6.61 -31.21 4.53
CA SER A 216 -5.16 -31.41 4.46
C SER A 216 -4.72 -31.52 2.98
N GLN A 217 -3.67 -30.79 2.61
CA GLN A 217 -3.04 -30.88 1.29
C GLN A 217 -1.74 -31.71 1.34
N SER A 218 -1.01 -31.64 2.46
CA SER A 218 0.17 -32.45 2.78
C SER A 218 0.34 -32.56 4.31
N ASP A 219 1.33 -33.34 4.77
CA ASP A 219 1.59 -33.59 6.20
C ASP A 219 1.77 -32.31 7.05
N ASN A 220 2.16 -31.19 6.43
CA ASN A 220 2.50 -29.93 7.10
C ASN A 220 1.72 -28.71 6.55
N LYS A 221 0.77 -28.92 5.63
CA LYS A 221 -0.03 -27.85 5.01
C LYS A 221 -1.51 -28.18 5.01
N TYR A 222 -2.30 -27.29 5.58
CA TYR A 222 -3.76 -27.34 5.56
C TYR A 222 -4.34 -26.14 4.80
N ILE A 223 -5.43 -26.40 4.09
CA ILE A 223 -6.31 -25.39 3.51
C ILE A 223 -7.61 -25.43 4.30
N VAL A 224 -7.96 -24.32 4.93
CA VAL A 224 -9.17 -24.20 5.74
C VAL A 224 -10.16 -23.34 4.98
N GLU A 225 -11.29 -23.92 4.58
CA GLU A 225 -12.43 -23.14 4.05
C GLU A 225 -13.09 -22.40 5.20
N ILE A 226 -12.91 -21.08 5.24
CA ILE A 226 -13.34 -20.21 6.35
C ILE A 226 -14.71 -19.57 6.07
N LEU A 227 -15.12 -19.53 4.81
CA LEU A 227 -16.44 -19.05 4.40
C LEU A 227 -16.84 -19.67 3.06
N ASN A 228 -18.12 -20.03 2.96
CA ASN A 228 -18.76 -20.52 1.76
C ASN A 228 -20.05 -19.74 1.51
N LEU A 229 -20.07 -18.92 0.46
CA LEU A 229 -21.20 -18.04 0.22
C LEU A 229 -22.50 -18.78 -0.11
N SER A 230 -22.42 -19.99 -0.70
CA SER A 230 -23.60 -20.81 -0.99
C SER A 230 -24.31 -21.34 0.27
N GLN A 231 -23.69 -21.21 1.45
CA GLN A 231 -24.23 -21.65 2.74
C GLN A 231 -24.69 -20.49 3.63
N THR A 232 -24.50 -19.23 3.20
CA THR A 232 -24.95 -18.04 3.92
C THR A 232 -26.04 -17.32 3.14
N SER A 233 -26.92 -16.62 3.86
CA SER A 233 -27.95 -15.74 3.27
C SER A 233 -27.60 -14.27 3.40
N SER A 234 -26.48 -13.95 4.07
CA SER A 234 -26.01 -12.58 4.24
C SER A 234 -25.11 -12.18 3.07
N GLU A 235 -25.12 -10.91 2.74
CA GLU A 235 -24.22 -10.31 1.74
C GLU A 235 -22.96 -9.72 2.41
N GLU A 236 -22.92 -9.68 3.74
CA GLU A 236 -21.78 -9.22 4.54
C GLU A 236 -21.75 -9.87 5.92
N GLY A 237 -20.61 -9.81 6.59
CA GLY A 237 -20.50 -10.23 7.98
C GLY A 237 -19.06 -10.27 8.45
N THR A 238 -18.85 -10.87 9.63
CA THR A 238 -17.52 -11.01 10.24
C THR A 238 -17.29 -12.47 10.61
N ILE A 239 -16.13 -13.00 10.24
CA ILE A 239 -15.62 -14.29 10.71
C ILE A 239 -14.83 -14.04 11.98
N THR A 240 -15.30 -14.59 13.09
CA THR A 240 -14.60 -14.48 14.38
C THR A 240 -14.28 -15.86 14.94
N GLY A 241 -13.24 -15.94 15.78
CA GLY A 241 -12.94 -17.16 16.53
C GLY A 241 -11.45 -17.44 16.63
N THR A 242 -11.11 -18.72 16.72
CA THR A 242 -9.72 -19.16 16.89
C THR A 242 -9.34 -20.31 15.96
N ILE A 243 -8.05 -20.37 15.62
CA ILE A 243 -7.45 -21.42 14.80
C ILE A 243 -6.01 -21.69 15.27
N GLY A 244 -5.62 -22.96 15.31
CA GLY A 244 -4.29 -23.36 15.75
C GLY A 244 -4.20 -24.86 16.02
N CYS A 245 -3.05 -25.30 16.49
CA CYS A 245 -2.83 -26.69 16.87
C CYS A 245 -3.44 -26.98 18.25
N LEU A 246 -4.03 -28.17 18.40
CA LEU A 246 -4.53 -28.65 19.68
C LEU A 246 -3.42 -28.59 20.75
N ASP A 247 -3.79 -28.16 21.96
CA ASP A 247 -2.89 -28.01 23.12
C ASP A 247 -1.73 -27.00 22.92
N ARG A 248 -1.82 -26.14 21.90
CA ARG A 248 -0.89 -25.03 21.66
C ARG A 248 -1.63 -23.68 21.68
N PRO A 249 -0.91 -22.55 21.76
CA PRO A 249 -1.54 -21.24 21.68
C PRO A 249 -2.31 -21.04 20.37
N MET A 250 -3.53 -20.50 20.48
CA MET A 250 -4.44 -20.34 19.34
C MET A 250 -4.36 -18.91 18.78
N THR A 251 -4.38 -18.80 17.45
CA THR A 251 -4.50 -17.50 16.77
C THR A 251 -5.94 -17.04 16.81
N HIS A 252 -6.16 -15.82 17.32
CA HIS A 252 -7.48 -15.19 17.33
C HIS A 252 -7.70 -14.43 16.03
N VAL A 253 -8.92 -14.53 15.50
CA VAL A 253 -9.27 -13.99 14.20
C VAL A 253 -10.57 -13.18 14.31
N SER A 254 -10.58 -12.03 13.66
CA SER A 254 -11.75 -11.18 13.40
C SER A 254 -11.56 -10.56 12.03
N LEU A 255 -12.28 -11.08 11.04
CA LEU A 255 -12.10 -10.76 9.62
C LEU A 255 -13.45 -10.43 9.00
N ASP A 256 -13.62 -9.21 8.50
CA ASP A 256 -14.82 -8.81 7.80
C ASP A 256 -14.84 -9.42 6.40
N TRP A 257 -16.05 -9.67 5.89
CA TRP A 257 -16.25 -10.15 4.54
C TRP A 257 -17.48 -9.51 3.93
N ARG A 258 -17.46 -9.36 2.60
CA ARG A 258 -18.56 -8.79 1.84
C ARG A 258 -18.65 -9.41 0.45
N MET A 259 -19.88 -9.71 0.05
CA MET A 259 -20.23 -10.12 -1.29
C MET A 259 -20.36 -8.90 -2.19
N VAL A 260 -19.77 -8.98 -3.38
CA VAL A 260 -19.90 -7.96 -4.42
C VAL A 260 -20.36 -8.60 -5.72
N ASN A 261 -21.10 -7.84 -6.53
CA ASN A 261 -21.67 -8.36 -7.76
C ASN A 261 -20.65 -8.59 -8.89
N HIS A 262 -19.57 -7.81 -8.89
CA HIS A 262 -18.43 -8.01 -9.79
C HIS A 262 -17.14 -7.43 -9.19
N ARG A 263 -15.99 -7.86 -9.71
CA ARG A 263 -14.66 -7.33 -9.39
C ARG A 263 -14.00 -6.90 -10.70
N LEU A 264 -13.50 -5.65 -10.75
CA LEU A 264 -12.73 -5.20 -11.92
C LEU A 264 -11.35 -5.86 -11.88
N GLN A 265 -10.71 -6.04 -13.03
CA GLN A 265 -9.31 -6.42 -13.10
C GLN A 265 -8.42 -5.17 -13.07
N THR A 266 -7.22 -5.31 -12.51
CA THR A 266 -6.26 -4.20 -12.33
C THR A 266 -5.20 -4.16 -13.44
N GLU A 267 -5.51 -4.71 -14.61
CA GLU A 267 -4.61 -4.64 -15.76
C GLU A 267 -4.50 -3.21 -16.27
N MET A 268 -3.32 -2.85 -16.79
CA MET A 268 -3.06 -1.50 -17.28
C MET A 268 -3.92 -1.19 -18.50
N LEU A 269 -4.66 -0.08 -18.45
CA LEU A 269 -5.46 0.41 -19.57
C LEU A 269 -4.70 1.50 -20.32
N GLU A 270 -4.72 1.45 -21.64
CA GLU A 270 -4.05 2.43 -22.49
C GLU A 270 -5.03 3.10 -23.43
N ALA A 271 -4.82 4.41 -23.62
CA ALA A 271 -5.67 5.26 -24.44
C ALA A 271 -4.83 6.25 -25.24
N THR A 272 -5.28 6.61 -26.44
CA THR A 272 -4.71 7.72 -27.21
C THR A 272 -5.58 8.96 -27.03
N VAL A 273 -4.97 10.11 -26.76
CA VAL A 273 -5.68 11.37 -26.45
C VAL A 273 -5.13 12.54 -27.26
N ALA A 274 -5.98 13.51 -27.58
CA ALA A 274 -5.54 14.73 -28.24
C ALA A 274 -4.59 15.52 -27.31
N TRP A 275 -3.48 16.03 -27.86
CA TRP A 275 -2.50 16.77 -27.08
C TRP A 275 -2.84 18.26 -26.95
N ASN A 276 -3.68 18.79 -27.83
CA ASN A 276 -3.92 20.23 -28.01
C ASN A 276 -5.38 20.67 -27.90
N GLU A 277 -6.33 19.74 -27.81
CA GLU A 277 -7.76 20.06 -27.71
C GLU A 277 -8.48 19.14 -26.73
N PRO A 278 -9.56 19.61 -26.08
CA PRO A 278 -10.38 18.76 -25.23
C PRO A 278 -10.97 17.59 -26.02
N SER A 279 -10.93 16.39 -25.43
CA SER A 279 -11.44 15.17 -26.05
C SER A 279 -12.08 14.25 -25.00
N THR A 280 -12.62 13.11 -25.42
CA THR A 280 -13.09 12.06 -24.52
C THR A 280 -12.44 10.75 -24.88
N VAL A 281 -12.20 9.89 -23.89
CA VAL A 281 -11.72 8.53 -24.15
C VAL A 281 -12.50 7.51 -23.33
N GLU A 282 -12.69 6.33 -23.92
CA GLU A 282 -13.38 5.19 -23.33
C GLU A 282 -12.35 4.14 -22.93
N LEU A 283 -12.39 3.73 -21.66
CA LEU A 283 -11.53 2.69 -21.09
C LEU A 283 -12.41 1.50 -20.71
N HIS A 284 -12.04 0.30 -21.13
CA HIS A 284 -12.81 -0.93 -20.88
C HIS A 284 -12.05 -1.86 -19.94
N PRO A 285 -12.16 -1.69 -18.61
CA PRO A 285 -11.60 -2.65 -17.68
C PRO A 285 -12.33 -3.99 -17.81
N ASP A 286 -11.56 -5.08 -17.80
CA ASP A 286 -12.13 -6.41 -17.65
C ASP A 286 -12.73 -6.59 -16.25
N ALA A 287 -13.75 -7.44 -16.15
CA ALA A 287 -14.43 -7.71 -14.89
C ALA A 287 -14.76 -9.20 -14.75
N VAL A 288 -14.85 -9.67 -13.51
CA VAL A 288 -15.37 -10.99 -13.14
C VAL A 288 -16.66 -10.81 -12.36
N GLY A 289 -17.72 -11.50 -12.76
CA GLY A 289 -19.10 -11.25 -12.32
C GLY A 289 -19.87 -10.36 -13.30
N ASP A 290 -21.20 -10.35 -13.20
CA ASP A 290 -22.11 -9.74 -14.19
C ASP A 290 -23.08 -8.70 -13.59
N GLY A 291 -23.24 -8.67 -12.27
CA GLY A 291 -24.17 -7.75 -11.62
C GLY A 291 -23.61 -6.33 -11.44
N PRO A 292 -24.48 -5.32 -11.31
CA PRO A 292 -24.06 -3.92 -11.22
C PRO A 292 -23.42 -3.58 -9.87
N ARG A 293 -22.53 -2.57 -9.86
CA ARG A 293 -22.03 -1.91 -8.64
C ARG A 293 -22.10 -0.40 -8.80
N VAL A 294 -22.12 0.32 -7.68
CA VAL A 294 -22.10 1.79 -7.69
C VAL A 294 -20.69 2.25 -7.39
N TYR A 295 -20.10 3.03 -8.28
CA TYR A 295 -18.74 3.57 -8.16
C TYR A 295 -18.72 5.09 -8.16
N THR A 296 -17.78 5.63 -7.40
CA THR A 296 -17.20 6.95 -7.61
C THR A 296 -15.82 6.74 -8.21
N ILE A 297 -15.53 7.38 -9.33
CA ILE A 297 -14.28 7.20 -10.07
C ILE A 297 -13.56 8.53 -10.13
N SER A 298 -12.27 8.51 -9.80
CA SER A 298 -11.37 9.66 -9.94
C SER A 298 -10.08 9.23 -10.64
N VAL A 299 -9.31 10.19 -11.14
CA VAL A 299 -8.03 9.94 -11.80
C VAL A 299 -6.92 10.55 -10.96
N ASP A 300 -5.94 9.74 -10.59
CA ASP A 300 -4.79 10.15 -9.79
C ASP A 300 -3.50 10.19 -10.62
N GLY A 301 -2.50 10.91 -10.11
CA GLY A 301 -1.20 11.09 -10.74
C GLY A 301 -1.18 12.09 -11.91
N PRO A 302 -0.13 12.07 -12.76
CA PRO A 302 -0.01 12.98 -13.91
C PRO A 302 -1.21 12.97 -14.86
N ALA A 303 -1.87 11.82 -15.07
CA ALA A 303 -3.09 11.73 -15.86
C ALA A 303 -4.27 12.53 -15.26
N GLY A 304 -4.39 12.59 -13.93
CA GLY A 304 -5.42 13.38 -13.25
C GLY A 304 -5.27 14.89 -13.41
N ARG A 305 -4.11 15.37 -13.90
CA ARG A 305 -3.90 16.81 -14.20
C ARG A 305 -4.48 17.24 -15.54
N ILE A 306 -4.81 16.27 -16.40
CA ILE A 306 -5.30 16.49 -17.75
C ILE A 306 -6.60 15.75 -18.03
N SER A 307 -7.16 15.07 -17.03
CA SER A 307 -8.36 14.27 -17.20
C SER A 307 -9.17 14.11 -15.93
N ASP A 308 -10.48 14.00 -16.11
CA ASP A 308 -11.47 13.76 -15.07
C ASP A 308 -12.42 12.64 -15.51
N SER A 309 -12.89 11.84 -14.57
CA SER A 309 -13.88 10.81 -14.87
C SER A 309 -15.28 11.40 -15.04
N ILE A 310 -15.93 11.09 -16.17
CA ILE A 310 -17.34 11.38 -16.40
C ILE A 310 -18.21 10.25 -15.82
N THR A 311 -17.69 9.01 -15.86
CA THR A 311 -18.41 7.84 -15.38
C THR A 311 -18.48 7.84 -13.85
N THR A 312 -19.70 7.89 -13.32
CA THR A 312 -19.98 7.75 -11.88
C THR A 312 -21.36 7.14 -11.69
N GLY A 313 -21.60 6.52 -10.55
CA GLY A 313 -22.86 5.87 -10.22
C GLY A 313 -22.85 4.39 -10.61
N THR A 314 -23.99 3.88 -11.09
CA THR A 314 -24.15 2.46 -11.43
C THR A 314 -23.31 2.10 -12.65
N TYR A 315 -22.43 1.11 -12.47
CA TYR A 315 -21.57 0.53 -13.48
C TYR A 315 -21.95 -0.94 -13.72
N TYR A 316 -22.07 -1.33 -14.98
CA TYR A 316 -22.26 -2.71 -15.40
C TYR A 316 -20.97 -3.25 -16.02
N PRO A 317 -20.57 -4.50 -15.71
CA PRO A 317 -19.43 -5.16 -16.36
C PRO A 317 -19.49 -5.05 -17.89
N GLY A 318 -18.41 -4.53 -18.49
CA GLY A 318 -18.27 -4.32 -19.93
C GLY A 318 -18.59 -2.90 -20.41
N ASP A 319 -19.24 -2.07 -19.59
CA ASP A 319 -19.45 -0.66 -19.90
C ASP A 319 -18.10 0.10 -19.87
N PRO A 320 -17.93 1.16 -20.70
CA PRO A 320 -16.74 1.99 -20.65
C PRO A 320 -16.72 2.89 -19.42
N ILE A 321 -15.52 3.07 -18.85
CA ILE A 321 -15.18 4.22 -18.02
C ILE A 321 -14.77 5.35 -18.97
N VAL A 322 -15.58 6.41 -19.02
CA VAL A 322 -15.36 7.55 -19.91
C VAL A 322 -14.63 8.65 -19.15
N LEU A 323 -13.50 9.09 -19.70
CA LEU A 323 -12.74 10.23 -19.19
C LEU A 323 -12.93 11.44 -20.10
N ALA A 324 -13.15 12.61 -19.49
CA ALA A 324 -12.95 13.89 -20.14
C ALA A 324 -11.46 14.21 -20.13
N ILE A 325 -10.90 14.57 -21.28
CA ILE A 325 -9.51 15.01 -21.41
C ILE A 325 -9.52 16.52 -21.63
N ASP A 326 -8.76 17.25 -20.81
CA ASP A 326 -8.43 18.65 -21.00
C ASP A 326 -6.91 18.80 -20.87
N PRO A 327 -6.16 18.93 -21.99
CA PRO A 327 -4.71 19.01 -21.93
C PRO A 327 -4.18 20.22 -21.16
N VAL A 328 -4.92 21.34 -21.11
CA VAL A 328 -4.52 22.62 -20.47
C VAL A 328 -3.09 23.11 -20.79
N GLY A 329 -2.54 22.69 -21.95
CA GLY A 329 -1.14 22.98 -22.33
C GLY A 329 -0.08 22.17 -21.59
N LEU A 330 -0.47 21.10 -20.89
CA LEU A 330 0.41 20.16 -20.18
C LEU A 330 0.85 18.95 -21.02
N LEU A 331 0.32 18.81 -22.24
CA LEU A 331 0.69 17.76 -23.18
C LEU A 331 1.44 18.31 -24.40
N GLU A 332 2.41 17.52 -24.88
CA GLU A 332 3.10 17.69 -26.15
C GLU A 332 2.94 16.44 -27.02
N PRO A 333 3.10 16.50 -28.35
CA PRO A 333 2.99 15.32 -29.20
C PRO A 333 3.89 14.15 -28.75
N ARG A 334 3.32 12.94 -28.63
CA ARG A 334 3.97 11.71 -28.12
C ARG A 334 4.40 11.76 -26.65
N MET A 335 3.95 12.73 -25.88
CA MET A 335 4.04 12.71 -24.42
C MET A 335 3.15 11.60 -23.84
N ILE A 336 3.58 11.04 -22.72
CA ILE A 336 2.89 9.98 -21.99
C ILE A 336 2.49 10.53 -20.61
N ALA A 337 1.20 10.49 -20.29
CA ALA A 337 0.71 10.76 -18.96
C ALA A 337 0.28 9.43 -18.30
N ARG A 338 0.99 9.05 -17.23
CA ARG A 338 0.65 7.88 -16.42
C ARG A 338 -0.22 8.32 -15.25
N GLY A 339 -1.06 7.42 -14.77
CA GLY A 339 -1.87 7.64 -13.57
C GLY A 339 -2.62 6.38 -13.19
N GLU A 340 -3.62 6.54 -12.33
CA GLU A 340 -4.48 5.44 -11.90
C GLU A 340 -5.94 5.90 -11.90
N LEU A 341 -6.86 5.01 -12.29
CA LEU A 341 -8.26 5.15 -11.92
C LEU A 341 -8.41 4.71 -10.48
N VAL A 342 -8.83 5.63 -9.61
CA VAL A 342 -9.19 5.35 -8.22
C VAL A 342 -10.69 5.16 -8.18
N ILE A 343 -11.12 3.91 -8.01
CA ILE A 343 -12.51 3.48 -8.05
C ILE A 343 -12.94 3.11 -6.63
N VAL A 344 -13.88 3.85 -6.08
CA VAL A 344 -14.42 3.62 -4.73
C VAL A 344 -15.88 3.24 -4.85
N ASP A 345 -16.26 2.09 -4.31
CA ASP A 345 -17.64 1.64 -4.33
C ASP A 345 -18.49 2.20 -3.17
N SER A 346 -19.79 1.89 -3.15
CA SER A 346 -20.71 2.28 -2.07
C SER A 346 -20.35 1.74 -0.68
N ASN A 347 -19.41 0.80 -0.63
CA ASN A 347 -18.92 0.11 0.56
C ASN A 347 -17.54 0.63 1.01
N ASN A 348 -17.03 1.69 0.39
CA ASN A 348 -15.67 2.23 0.57
C ASN A 348 -14.56 1.20 0.23
N ILE A 349 -14.85 0.24 -0.64
CA ILE A 349 -13.85 -0.63 -1.24
C ILE A 349 -13.20 0.15 -2.38
N GLU A 350 -11.92 0.47 -2.19
CA GLU A 350 -11.08 1.14 -3.17
C GLU A 350 -10.37 0.10 -4.03
N GLN A 351 -10.35 0.35 -5.33
CA GLN A 351 -9.58 -0.39 -6.32
C GLN A 351 -8.86 0.60 -7.24
N ARG A 352 -7.60 0.30 -7.56
CA ARG A 352 -6.76 1.09 -8.45
C ARG A 352 -6.48 0.33 -9.74
N ILE A 353 -6.71 0.99 -10.88
CA ILE A 353 -6.40 0.44 -12.21
C ILE A 353 -5.39 1.38 -12.88
N PRO A 354 -4.16 0.93 -13.17
CA PRO A 354 -3.17 1.76 -13.84
C PRO A 354 -3.64 2.20 -15.23
N ILE A 355 -3.39 3.45 -15.58
CA ILE A 355 -3.70 3.98 -16.90
C ILE A 355 -2.51 4.68 -17.55
N VAL A 356 -2.48 4.63 -18.88
CA VAL A 356 -1.51 5.35 -19.71
C VAL A 356 -2.24 6.09 -20.82
N LEU A 357 -2.20 7.42 -20.75
CA LEU A 357 -2.71 8.31 -21.78
C LEU A 357 -1.56 8.73 -22.70
N ASN A 358 -1.58 8.22 -23.92
CA ASN A 358 -0.62 8.53 -24.97
C ASN A 358 -1.14 9.68 -25.81
N SER A 359 -0.44 10.79 -25.80
CA SER A 359 -0.84 11.94 -26.62
C SER A 359 -0.58 11.70 -28.11
N GLU A 360 -1.51 12.13 -28.96
CA GLU A 360 -1.38 12.05 -30.41
C GLU A 360 -0.15 12.80 -30.90
N GLY A 361 0.45 12.35 -32.00
CA GLY A 361 1.59 13.05 -32.57
C GLY A 361 2.26 12.38 -33.75
N GLU A 362 2.07 12.96 -34.94
CA GLU A 362 3.04 12.87 -36.02
C GLU A 362 4.18 13.86 -35.76
N LEU A 363 5.43 13.44 -35.96
CA LEU A 363 6.57 14.33 -35.79
C LEU A 363 6.54 15.46 -36.82
N PRO A 364 7.13 16.64 -36.51
CA PRO A 364 7.14 17.80 -37.39
C PRO A 364 8.09 17.63 -38.60
N PHE A 365 8.32 16.40 -39.05
CA PHE A 365 9.20 16.10 -40.16
C PHE A 365 8.49 16.14 -41.53
N GLY A 366 7.15 16.26 -41.56
CA GLY A 366 6.39 16.26 -42.82
C GLY A 366 6.81 15.09 -43.73
N PRO A 367 7.26 15.30 -44.98
CA PRO A 367 7.69 14.22 -45.88
C PRO A 367 8.92 13.44 -45.38
N LEU A 368 9.61 13.90 -44.32
CA LEU A 368 10.74 13.23 -43.69
C LEU A 368 10.34 12.43 -42.44
N ASN A 369 9.04 12.20 -42.18
CA ASN A 369 8.59 11.42 -41.01
C ASN A 369 9.20 10.01 -40.96
N TRP A 370 9.62 9.46 -42.11
CA TRP A 370 10.35 8.20 -42.17
C TRP A 370 11.72 8.24 -41.43
N LEU A 371 12.34 9.41 -41.23
CA LEU A 371 13.58 9.59 -40.44
C LEU A 371 13.36 9.54 -38.93
N ALA A 372 12.11 9.62 -38.46
CA ALA A 372 11.76 9.44 -37.05
C ALA A 372 12.09 8.05 -36.50
N ILE A 373 12.09 7.05 -37.38
CA ILE A 373 12.35 5.67 -37.02
C ILE A 373 13.87 5.53 -36.85
N PRO A 374 14.39 5.11 -35.67
CA PRO A 374 15.84 5.08 -35.40
C PRO A 374 16.65 4.34 -36.44
N SER A 375 16.13 3.21 -36.97
CA SER A 375 16.78 2.45 -38.05
C SER A 375 16.99 3.29 -39.30
N ASN A 376 15.99 4.07 -39.70
CA ASN A 376 16.00 4.88 -40.91
C ASN A 376 16.93 6.09 -40.75
N ALA A 377 16.95 6.72 -39.58
CA ALA A 377 17.89 7.78 -39.25
C ALA A 377 19.34 7.29 -39.36
N ILE A 378 19.64 6.14 -38.74
CA ILE A 378 20.98 5.53 -38.75
C ILE A 378 21.40 5.17 -40.19
N SER A 379 20.52 4.54 -40.98
CA SER A 379 20.80 4.23 -42.38
C SER A 379 21.07 5.48 -43.22
N THR A 380 20.34 6.57 -42.98
CA THR A 380 20.52 7.84 -43.70
C THR A 380 21.84 8.51 -43.35
N VAL A 381 22.23 8.48 -42.07
CA VAL A 381 23.54 8.98 -41.62
C VAL A 381 24.67 8.21 -42.31
N PHE A 382 24.58 6.87 -42.40
CA PHE A 382 25.60 6.08 -43.10
C PHE A 382 25.66 6.38 -44.60
N ALA A 383 24.52 6.57 -45.26
CA ALA A 383 24.48 6.96 -46.66
C ALA A 383 25.15 8.33 -46.89
N LEU A 384 24.83 9.32 -46.06
CA LEU A 384 25.44 10.66 -46.12
C LEU A 384 26.95 10.62 -45.83
N LEU A 385 27.38 9.78 -44.89
CA LEU A 385 28.80 9.57 -44.59
C LEU A 385 29.54 8.97 -45.79
N ALA A 386 28.95 7.96 -46.44
CA ALA A 386 29.50 7.35 -47.64
C ALA A 386 29.59 8.35 -48.81
N PHE A 387 28.56 9.18 -49.02
CA PHE A 387 28.58 10.25 -50.02
C PHE A 387 29.64 11.32 -49.71
N SER A 388 29.80 11.71 -48.45
CA SER A 388 30.83 12.65 -48.00
C SER A 388 32.24 12.12 -48.30
N ILE A 389 32.51 10.85 -48.00
CA ILE A 389 33.80 10.20 -48.29
C ILE A 389 34.05 10.09 -49.81
N ALA A 390 33.02 9.71 -50.57
CA ALA A 390 33.11 9.57 -52.03
C ALA A 390 33.33 10.91 -52.75
N THR A 391 32.82 12.02 -52.22
CA THR A 391 32.95 13.36 -52.83
C THR A 391 34.14 14.16 -52.29
N GLY A 392 34.57 13.91 -51.05
CA GLY A 392 35.72 14.57 -50.43
C GLY A 392 37.09 14.13 -50.98
N SER A 393 37.17 12.95 -51.60
CA SER A 393 38.40 12.43 -52.21
C SER A 393 38.79 13.08 -53.55
N ARG A 394 38.01 14.05 -54.05
CA ARG A 394 38.26 14.71 -55.35
C ARG A 394 39.16 15.96 -55.31
N LYS A 395 39.73 16.31 -54.15
CA LYS A 395 40.73 17.40 -54.00
C LYS A 395 41.99 16.92 -53.31
N LEU A 396 42.75 16.03 -53.96
CA LEU A 396 44.15 15.74 -53.62
C LEU A 396 44.83 14.97 -54.75
N SER A 397 44.84 15.52 -55.96
CA SER A 397 45.77 15.11 -57.03
C SER A 397 45.73 16.11 -58.19
N ASP A 398 46.29 17.31 -57.99
CA ASP A 398 46.77 18.10 -59.14
C ASP A 398 47.99 19.00 -58.83
N ASP A 399 48.55 18.98 -57.61
CA ASP A 399 49.68 19.85 -57.22
C ASP A 399 51.02 19.14 -56.92
N VAL A 400 51.25 17.93 -57.47
CA VAL A 400 52.57 17.25 -57.38
C VAL A 400 53.15 16.87 -58.75
N ARG A 401 52.93 17.70 -59.78
CA ARG A 401 53.71 17.64 -61.04
C ARG A 401 54.23 19.00 -61.45
N LYS A 402 55.14 19.55 -60.63
CA LYS A 402 56.22 20.42 -61.08
C LYS A 402 57.52 20.08 -60.33
N LEU A 403 58.21 19.07 -60.84
CA LEU A 403 59.67 18.98 -60.94
C LEU A 403 59.98 18.14 -62.19
#